data_AF-A0A5C5SPZ7-F1
#
_entry.id   AF-A0A5C5SPZ7-F1
#
_cell.length_a   1.000
_cell.length_b   1.000
_cell.length_c   1.000
_cell.angle_alpha   90.00
_cell.angle_beta   90.00
_cell.angle_gamma   90.00
#
_symmetry.space_group_name_H-M   'P 1'
#
loop_
_entity.id
_entity.type
_entity.pdbx_description
1 polymer ?
#
loop_
_entity_poly.entity_id
_entity_poly.type
_entity_poly.pdbx_seq_one_letter_code
_entity_poly.pdbx_strand_id
1 'polypeptide(L)'
;MTTLLYGQPDNEYEVFLPFAETLVKTGHQSGYKLHITVSTQHHDPLARVILPTLRILHTHHKVVLPQMYANFNMGQQAGKFITVYAGPDGPTRRIIDVIDPVLAGLRQRGLQPGPVPLNRQTGHAQQEAAVGSSGMITWLWLDNLKRG
;
A
#
# COMPACT_ATOMS: atom_id res chain seq x y z
N MET A 1 10.14 -14.99 -20.26
CA MET A 1 10.23 -13.51 -20.22
C MET A 1 9.75 -13.09 -18.86
N THR A 2 10.56 -12.38 -18.08
CA THR A 2 10.12 -11.81 -16.79
C THR A 2 9.16 -10.66 -17.09
N THR A 3 7.93 -10.70 -16.57
CA THR A 3 7.01 -9.57 -16.73
C THR A 3 7.46 -8.47 -15.77
N LEU A 4 7.26 -7.21 -16.14
CA LEU A 4 7.64 -6.08 -15.29
C LEU A 4 6.41 -5.52 -14.60
N LEU A 5 6.39 -5.57 -13.26
CA LEU A 5 5.43 -4.87 -12.43
C LEU A 5 6.01 -3.51 -12.04
N TYR A 6 5.45 -2.42 -12.58
CA TYR A 6 6.00 -1.07 -12.37
C TYR A 6 7.49 -0.95 -12.73
N GLY A 7 7.94 -1.66 -13.77
CA GLY A 7 9.34 -1.70 -14.17
C GLY A 7 10.27 -2.51 -13.25
N GLN A 8 9.71 -3.22 -12.25
CA GLN A 8 10.42 -4.14 -11.38
C GLN A 8 10.17 -5.58 -11.83
N PRO A 9 11.10 -6.53 -11.61
CA PRO A 9 10.83 -7.96 -11.77
C PRO A 9 9.58 -8.38 -10.97
N ASP A 10 8.69 -9.16 -11.59
CA ASP A 10 7.46 -9.66 -10.98
C ASP A 10 7.62 -10.98 -10.22
N ASN A 11 8.82 -11.58 -10.22
CA ASN A 11 9.11 -12.90 -9.66
C ASN A 11 8.89 -13.04 -8.14
N GLU A 12 8.63 -11.94 -7.44
CA GLU A 12 8.27 -11.90 -6.02
C GLU A 12 6.76 -11.75 -5.77
N TYR A 13 5.96 -11.72 -6.83
CA TYR A 13 4.52 -11.49 -6.78
C TYR A 13 3.71 -12.63 -7.38
N GLU A 14 2.57 -12.90 -6.75
CA GLU A 14 1.45 -13.60 -7.36
C GLU A 14 0.47 -12.57 -7.92
N VAL A 15 0.06 -12.75 -9.17
CA VAL A 15 -0.85 -11.82 -9.87
C VAL A 15 -2.26 -12.39 -9.86
N PHE A 16 -3.21 -11.62 -9.32
CA PHE A 16 -4.64 -11.91 -9.37
C PHE A 16 -5.41 -10.60 -9.52
N LEU A 17 -6.23 -10.48 -10.55
CA LEU A 17 -6.86 -9.19 -10.87
C LEU A 17 -7.72 -8.67 -9.69
N PRO A 18 -7.63 -7.37 -9.34
CA PRO A 18 -6.84 -6.30 -9.97
C PRO A 18 -5.43 -6.05 -9.37
N PHE A 19 -4.88 -6.99 -8.61
CA PHE A 19 -3.67 -6.81 -7.81
C PHE A 19 -2.48 -7.68 -8.26
N ALA A 20 -1.31 -7.29 -7.79
CA ALA A 20 -0.17 -8.17 -7.58
C ALA A 20 0.16 -8.16 -6.09
N GLU A 21 0.34 -9.34 -5.48
CA GLU A 21 0.64 -9.49 -4.05
C GLU A 21 1.93 -10.26 -3.85
N THR A 22 2.73 -9.88 -2.86
CA THR A 22 3.98 -10.58 -2.56
C THR A 22 3.76 -12.06 -2.22
N LEU A 23 4.70 -12.90 -2.60
CA LEU A 23 4.77 -14.30 -2.16
C LEU A 23 5.02 -14.41 -0.65
N VAL A 24 5.76 -13.45 -0.08
CA VAL A 24 5.88 -13.28 1.38
C VAL A 24 4.52 -12.91 1.96
N LYS A 25 4.06 -13.68 2.95
CA LYS A 25 2.81 -13.43 3.67
C LYS A 25 3.11 -13.12 5.13
N THR A 26 2.35 -12.20 5.71
CA THR A 26 2.46 -11.90 7.14
C THR A 26 2.12 -13.13 7.99
N GLY A 27 2.91 -13.38 9.03
CA GLY A 27 2.62 -14.38 10.05
C GLY A 27 1.63 -13.89 11.12
N HIS A 28 1.33 -12.60 11.13
CA HIS A 28 0.46 -11.99 12.15
C HIS A 28 -1.02 -12.27 11.84
N GLN A 29 -1.77 -12.63 12.89
CA GLN A 29 -3.22 -12.84 12.78
C GLN A 29 -3.99 -11.51 12.84
N SER A 30 -3.55 -10.60 13.71
CA SER A 30 -4.08 -9.25 13.89
C SER A 30 -2.98 -8.21 13.73
N GLY A 31 -3.38 -6.96 13.50
CA GLY A 31 -2.44 -5.84 13.37
C GLY A 31 -2.95 -4.71 12.50
N TYR A 32 -2.08 -3.75 12.24
CA TYR A 32 -2.35 -2.68 11.30
C TYR A 32 -2.22 -3.14 9.86
N LYS A 33 -3.17 -2.65 9.07
CA LYS A 33 -3.10 -2.60 7.61
C LYS A 33 -2.84 -1.15 7.23
N LEU A 34 -1.83 -0.92 6.41
CA LEU A 34 -1.52 0.41 5.86
C LEU A 34 -2.01 0.49 4.42
N HIS A 35 -2.53 1.64 4.03
CA HIS A 35 -2.78 1.98 2.64
C HIS A 35 -1.92 3.18 2.25
N ILE A 36 -1.18 3.04 1.16
CA ILE A 36 -0.47 4.14 0.52
C ILE A 36 -1.37 4.67 -0.59
N THR A 37 -1.60 5.98 -0.61
CA THR A 37 -2.44 6.67 -1.59
C THR A 37 -1.61 7.60 -2.48
N VAL A 38 -1.99 7.70 -3.75
CA VAL A 38 -1.32 8.54 -4.75
C VAL A 38 -2.28 8.89 -5.88
N SER A 39 -2.09 10.01 -6.56
CA SER A 39 -2.91 10.33 -7.71
C SER A 39 -2.66 9.35 -8.86
N THR A 40 -3.67 9.17 -9.72
CA THR A 40 -3.59 8.27 -10.88
C THR A 40 -2.56 8.70 -11.92
N GLN A 41 -2.02 9.93 -11.87
CA GLN A 41 -0.91 10.34 -12.74
C GLN A 41 0.45 9.93 -12.18
N HIS A 42 0.55 9.66 -10.87
CA HIS A 42 1.81 9.51 -10.15
C HIS A 42 2.05 8.10 -9.58
N HIS A 43 1.15 7.14 -9.85
CA HIS A 43 1.26 5.80 -9.27
C HIS A 43 2.48 5.02 -9.77
N ASP A 44 2.83 5.11 -11.05
CA ASP A 44 4.01 4.46 -11.61
C ASP A 44 5.34 4.96 -11.00
N PRO A 45 5.63 6.28 -11.00
CA PRO A 45 6.86 6.78 -10.38
C PRO A 45 6.92 6.51 -8.86
N LEU A 46 5.79 6.52 -8.15
CA LEU A 46 5.77 6.13 -6.74
C LEU A 46 6.13 4.65 -6.55
N ALA A 47 5.49 3.76 -7.29
CA ALA A 47 5.70 2.32 -7.17
C ALA A 47 7.15 1.91 -7.47
N ARG A 48 7.78 2.55 -8.49
CA ARG A 48 9.19 2.33 -8.82
C ARG A 48 10.14 2.58 -7.64
N VAL A 49 9.79 3.49 -6.74
CA VAL A 49 10.60 3.87 -5.57
C VAL A 49 10.21 3.07 -4.33
N ILE A 50 8.91 2.90 -4.09
CA ILE A 50 8.41 2.31 -2.83
C ILE A 50 8.46 0.78 -2.84
N LEU A 51 8.15 0.11 -3.96
CA LEU A 51 8.12 -1.35 -4.00
C LEU A 51 9.49 -2.00 -3.70
N PRO A 52 10.64 -1.50 -4.18
CA PRO A 52 11.94 -1.97 -3.71
C PRO A 52 12.14 -1.86 -2.21
N THR A 53 11.73 -0.74 -1.62
CA THR A 53 11.86 -0.48 -0.18
C THR A 53 11.04 -1.50 0.62
N LEU A 54 9.79 -1.74 0.24
CA LEU A 54 8.92 -2.72 0.89
C LEU A 54 9.44 -4.16 0.78
N ARG A 55 10.10 -4.51 -0.33
CA ARG A 55 10.74 -5.81 -0.53
C ARG A 55 11.96 -6.01 0.36
N ILE A 56 12.83 -4.99 0.48
CA ILE A 56 13.99 -5.03 1.39
C ILE A 56 13.53 -5.21 2.84
N LEU A 57 12.40 -4.60 3.22
CA LEU A 57 11.78 -4.79 4.53
C LEU A 57 11.08 -6.16 4.69
N HIS A 58 11.09 -7.02 3.68
CA HIS A 58 10.40 -8.31 3.65
C HIS A 58 8.93 -8.21 4.10
N THR A 59 8.26 -7.13 3.72
CA THR A 59 6.91 -6.85 4.20
C THR A 59 5.87 -7.40 3.23
N HIS A 60 4.86 -8.10 3.77
CA HIS A 60 3.71 -8.55 2.98
C HIS A 60 2.90 -7.35 2.49
N HIS A 61 2.77 -7.23 1.16
CA HIS A 61 1.97 -6.17 0.56
C HIS A 61 1.37 -6.59 -0.78
N LYS A 62 0.34 -5.85 -1.20
CA LYS A 62 -0.19 -5.90 -2.56
C LYS A 62 -0.26 -4.52 -3.17
N VAL A 63 -0.18 -4.45 -4.48
CA VAL A 63 -0.28 -3.22 -5.28
C VAL A 63 -1.31 -3.41 -6.38
N VAL A 64 -2.08 -2.36 -6.68
CA VAL A 64 -2.99 -2.38 -7.83
C VAL A 64 -2.18 -2.40 -9.13
N LEU A 65 -2.56 -3.26 -10.06
CA LEU A 65 -1.90 -3.37 -11.36
C LEU A 65 -1.98 -2.04 -12.15
N PRO A 66 -0.93 -1.65 -12.89
CA PRO A 66 -0.85 -0.34 -13.56
C PRO A 66 -2.10 0.00 -14.39
N GLN A 67 -2.52 -0.93 -15.23
CA GLN A 67 -3.68 -0.79 -16.13
C GLN A 67 -5.03 -0.77 -15.40
N MET A 68 -5.06 -1.17 -14.13
CA MET A 68 -6.28 -1.26 -13.33
C MET A 68 -6.46 -0.06 -12.41
N TYR A 69 -5.40 0.71 -12.13
CA TYR A 69 -5.42 1.66 -11.02
C TYR A 69 -6.42 2.81 -11.22
N ALA A 70 -6.50 3.37 -12.44
CA ALA A 70 -7.47 4.42 -12.74
C ALA A 70 -8.92 3.97 -12.45
N ASN A 71 -9.29 2.76 -12.90
CA ASN A 71 -10.62 2.19 -12.69
C ASN A 71 -10.87 1.85 -11.21
N PHE A 72 -9.86 1.26 -10.56
CA PHE A 72 -9.93 0.94 -9.13
C PHE A 72 -10.21 2.18 -8.28
N ASN A 73 -9.60 3.32 -8.66
CA ASN A 73 -9.71 4.58 -7.92
C ASN A 73 -11.06 5.30 -8.10
N MET A 74 -11.95 4.81 -8.97
CA MET A 74 -13.34 5.29 -9.08
C MET A 74 -14.30 4.55 -8.15
N GLY A 75 -13.85 3.44 -7.54
CA GLY A 75 -14.70 2.56 -6.74
C GLY A 75 -14.67 2.85 -5.23
N GLN A 76 -15.33 1.97 -4.49
CA GLN A 76 -15.42 2.02 -3.03
C GLN A 76 -14.06 1.81 -2.31
N GLN A 77 -13.02 1.40 -3.03
CA GLN A 77 -11.67 1.20 -2.48
C GLN A 77 -10.68 2.26 -2.99
N ALA A 78 -11.19 3.41 -3.46
CA ALA A 78 -10.38 4.54 -3.89
C ALA A 78 -9.32 4.92 -2.85
N GLY A 79 -8.14 5.31 -3.31
CA GLY A 79 -7.00 5.66 -2.48
C GLY A 79 -6.11 4.49 -2.04
N LYS A 80 -6.55 3.23 -2.19
CA LYS A 80 -5.78 2.05 -1.72
C LYS A 80 -4.83 1.52 -2.78
N PHE A 81 -3.84 2.33 -3.16
CA PHE A 81 -2.90 1.97 -4.23
C PHE A 81 -2.01 0.78 -3.84
N ILE A 82 -1.31 0.90 -2.71
CA ILE A 82 -0.52 -0.18 -2.11
C ILE A 82 -1.16 -0.49 -0.75
N THR A 83 -1.42 -1.76 -0.49
CA THR A 83 -1.87 -2.26 0.82
C THR A 83 -0.74 -3.03 1.47
N VAL A 84 -0.36 -2.65 2.69
CA VAL A 84 0.71 -3.28 3.47
C VAL A 84 0.12 -3.95 4.70
N TYR A 85 0.44 -5.22 4.90
CA TYR A 85 -0.03 -6.01 6.05
C TYR A 85 1.02 -5.97 7.16
N ALA A 86 1.05 -4.86 7.88
CA ALA A 86 2.17 -4.45 8.74
C ALA A 86 2.27 -5.22 10.06
N GLY A 87 1.16 -5.72 10.61
CA GLY A 87 1.16 -6.45 11.88
C GLY A 87 1.04 -5.53 13.11
N PRO A 88 1.51 -5.92 14.30
CA PRO A 88 1.33 -5.13 15.53
C PRO A 88 2.10 -3.79 15.50
N ASP A 89 1.96 -2.97 16.55
CA ASP A 89 2.51 -1.61 16.63
C ASP A 89 4.02 -1.54 16.29
N GLY A 90 4.82 -2.44 16.86
CA GLY A 90 6.28 -2.43 16.69
C GLY A 90 6.73 -2.59 15.23
N PRO A 91 6.36 -3.69 14.55
CA PRO A 91 6.60 -3.86 13.11
C PRO A 91 6.03 -2.73 12.26
N THR A 92 4.80 -2.29 12.57
CA THR A 92 4.13 -1.20 11.84
C THR A 92 4.92 0.10 11.89
N ARG A 93 5.40 0.48 13.07
CA ARG A 93 6.18 1.70 13.25
C ARG A 93 7.48 1.65 12.46
N ARG A 94 8.19 0.52 12.46
CA ARG A 94 9.42 0.33 11.67
C ARG A 94 9.18 0.52 10.18
N ILE A 95 8.06 0.01 9.66
CA ILE A 95 7.71 0.21 8.25
C ILE A 95 7.49 1.69 7.97
N ILE A 96 6.67 2.37 8.78
CA ILE A 96 6.35 3.80 8.62
C ILE A 96 7.60 4.66 8.71
N ASP A 97 8.47 4.44 9.70
CA ASP A 97 9.72 5.18 9.90
C ASP A 97 10.65 5.11 8.67
N VAL A 98 10.55 4.03 7.87
CA VAL A 98 11.33 3.87 6.64
C VAL A 98 10.62 4.46 5.42
N ILE A 99 9.33 4.21 5.24
CA ILE A 99 8.63 4.60 4.00
C ILE A 99 8.13 6.05 4.01
N ASP A 100 7.76 6.60 5.17
CA ASP A 100 7.17 7.94 5.26
C ASP A 100 8.14 9.05 4.82
N PRO A 101 9.43 9.05 5.23
CA PRO A 101 10.39 10.05 4.74
C PRO A 101 10.58 9.99 3.21
N VAL A 102 10.54 8.79 2.63
CA VAL A 102 10.65 8.61 1.17
C VAL A 102 9.42 9.19 0.47
N LEU A 103 8.21 8.88 0.97
CA LEU A 103 6.96 9.43 0.46
C LEU A 103 6.88 10.95 0.61
N ALA A 104 7.33 11.49 1.74
CA ALA A 104 7.40 12.93 1.97
C ALA A 104 8.35 13.62 0.96
N GLY A 105 9.52 13.03 0.71
CA GLY A 105 10.45 13.52 -0.31
C GLY A 105 9.88 13.49 -1.73
N LEU A 106 9.12 12.44 -2.07
CA LEU A 106 8.42 12.36 -3.36
C LEU A 106 7.32 13.42 -3.49
N ARG A 107 6.57 13.66 -2.41
CA ARG A 107 5.55 14.71 -2.36
C ARG A 107 6.15 16.11 -2.55
N GLN A 108 7.29 16.38 -1.91
CA GLN A 108 8.02 17.64 -2.12
C GLN A 108 8.49 17.83 -3.57
N ARG A 109 8.69 16.74 -4.32
CA ARG A 109 9.02 16.75 -5.76
C ARG A 109 7.79 16.80 -6.67
N GLY A 110 6.60 16.97 -6.10
CA GLY A 110 5.37 17.19 -6.86
C GLY A 110 4.42 16.00 -6.96
N LEU A 111 4.76 14.82 -6.39
CA LEU A 111 3.81 13.72 -6.35
C LEU A 111 2.59 14.11 -5.50
N GLN A 112 1.41 13.90 -6.06
CA GLN A 112 0.16 14.25 -5.40
C GLN A 112 -0.43 13.03 -4.68
N PRO A 113 -0.96 13.20 -3.45
CA PRO A 113 -1.71 12.13 -2.79
C PRO A 113 -2.96 11.80 -3.61
N GLY A 114 -3.43 10.57 -3.49
CA GLY A 114 -4.68 10.14 -4.09
C GLY A 114 -5.87 10.50 -3.21
N PRO A 115 -7.07 10.00 -3.56
CA PRO A 115 -8.22 10.06 -2.68
C PRO A 115 -7.88 9.45 -1.32
N VAL A 116 -8.44 10.01 -0.26
CA VAL A 116 -8.43 9.39 1.06
C VAL A 116 -9.47 8.27 1.04
N PRO A 117 -9.14 7.03 1.48
CA PRO A 117 -10.14 5.98 1.61
C PRO A 117 -11.28 6.44 2.54
N LEU A 118 -12.44 6.75 1.97
CA LEU A 118 -13.60 7.27 2.71
C LEU A 118 -14.38 6.18 3.45
N ASN A 119 -14.14 4.91 3.10
CA ASN A 119 -14.98 3.83 3.56
C ASN A 119 -14.48 3.19 4.85
N ARG A 120 -15.38 3.20 5.83
CA ARG A 120 -15.47 2.18 6.86
C ARG A 120 -15.66 0.85 6.12
N GLN A 121 -14.66 -0.03 6.06
CA GLN A 121 -14.95 -1.39 5.61
C GLN A 121 -16.05 -1.94 6.52
N THR A 122 -17.20 -2.29 5.94
CA THR A 122 -18.34 -2.85 6.67
C THR A 122 -17.88 -4.05 7.47
N GLY A 123 -17.99 -3.99 8.80
CA GLY A 123 -17.54 -5.05 9.72
C GLY A 123 -16.28 -4.73 10.55
N HIS A 124 -15.66 -3.57 10.37
CA HIS A 124 -14.54 -3.13 11.23
C HIS A 124 -14.94 -1.93 12.10
N ALA A 125 -14.51 -1.94 13.36
CA ALA A 125 -14.90 -0.93 14.35
C ALA A 125 -14.30 0.46 14.05
N GLN A 126 -13.11 0.51 13.44
CA GLN A 126 -12.31 1.72 13.28
C GLN A 126 -12.32 2.26 11.85
N GLN A 127 -12.35 3.60 11.75
CA GLN A 127 -12.10 4.32 10.50
C GLN A 127 -10.60 4.31 10.18
N GLU A 128 -10.26 4.40 8.90
CA GLU A 128 -8.88 4.63 8.50
C GLU A 128 -8.42 6.02 9.00
N ALA A 129 -7.25 6.06 9.62
CA ALA A 129 -6.64 7.30 10.09
C ALA A 129 -5.37 7.60 9.30
N ALA A 130 -5.13 8.88 8.99
CA ALA A 130 -3.87 9.30 8.38
C ALA A 130 -2.70 9.10 9.37
N VAL A 131 -1.55 8.69 8.86
CA VAL A 131 -0.33 8.50 9.66
C VAL A 131 0.89 8.99 8.88
N GLY A 132 1.94 9.37 9.61
CA GLY A 132 3.15 9.93 9.03
C GLY A 132 3.00 11.38 8.58
N SER A 133 4.10 11.94 8.10
CA SER A 133 4.23 13.34 7.65
C SER A 133 3.96 13.50 6.16
N SER A 134 4.04 12.43 5.36
CA SER A 134 3.83 12.46 3.92
C SER A 134 2.40 12.82 3.53
N GLY A 135 1.42 12.57 4.41
CA GLY A 135 -0.01 12.65 4.07
C GLY A 135 -0.45 11.63 3.01
N MET A 136 0.36 10.59 2.78
CA MET A 136 0.12 9.55 1.77
C MET A 136 -0.13 8.17 2.39
N ILE A 137 -0.14 8.06 3.71
CA ILE A 137 -0.37 6.79 4.42
C ILE A 137 -1.63 6.92 5.27
N THR A 138 -2.54 5.95 5.14
CA THR A 138 -3.59 5.69 6.11
C THR A 138 -3.39 4.32 6.75
N TRP A 139 -3.95 4.12 7.93
CA TRP A 139 -3.91 2.84 8.62
C TRP A 139 -5.23 2.48 9.29
N LEU A 140 -5.42 1.19 9.57
CA LEU A 140 -6.46 0.71 10.48
C LEU A 140 -5.99 -0.56 11.18
N TRP A 141 -6.46 -0.79 12.41
CA TRP A 141 -6.27 -2.07 13.09
C TRP A 141 -7.29 -3.10 12.63
N LEU A 142 -6.85 -4.35 12.48
CA LEU A 142 -7.67 -5.49 12.12
C LEU A 142 -7.39 -6.68 13.05
N ASP A 143 -8.46 -7.26 13.61
CA ASP A 143 -8.36 -8.51 14.38
C ASP A 143 -8.09 -9.73 13.50
N ASN A 144 -8.42 -9.62 12.21
CA ASN A 144 -8.05 -10.59 11.18
C ASN A 144 -7.43 -9.84 10.00
N LEU A 145 -6.11 -9.74 10.01
CA LEU A 145 -5.32 -8.96 9.07
C LEU A 145 -5.45 -9.48 7.63
N LYS A 146 -5.70 -10.79 7.46
CA LYS A 146 -5.82 -11.47 6.16
C LYS A 146 -7.22 -11.43 5.55
N ARG A 147 -8.28 -11.20 6.34
CA ARG A 147 -9.63 -10.98 5.79
C ARG A 147 -9.74 -9.55 5.28
N GLY A 148 -9.90 -9.40 3.97
CA GLY A 148 -10.19 -8.15 3.28
C GLY A 148 -10.72 -8.44 1.90
#